data_AF-A0A973QZD8-F1
#
_entry.id   AF-A0A973QZD8-F1
#
_cell.length_a   1.000
_cell.length_b   1.000
_cell.length_c   1.000
_cell.angle_alpha   90.00
_cell.angle_beta   90.00
_cell.angle_gamma   90.00
#
_symmetry.space_group_name_H-M   'P 1'
#
loop_
_entity.id
_entity.type
_entity.pdbx_description
1 polymer ?
#
loop_
_entity_poly.entity_id
_entity_poly.type
_entity_poly.pdbx_seq_one_letter_code
_entity_poly.pdbx_strand_id
1 'polypeptide(L)'
;MPTAPLPELIDELLAGPRPLPIVAAGVPVLRRPALPYEGQLSAGQLDRLVRAMRETMQAAPGVGLAAPQIGIPLRIAVIEDPAEVSADVRDARGRVPLPFRVLVNPSYEPVGDPGRRAAFFEGCLSVPGWQAVVARPERIRLRGQDERGRELDEEFAGWPARIVQHETDHLDGTLYLDRAETRSLASARSVAELWSQPTPADAARALGFPLPGPTER
;
A
#
# COMPACT_ATOMS: atom_id res chain seq x y z
N MET A 1 3.00 22.62 11.57
CA MET A 1 2.13 21.50 12.00
C MET A 1 0.71 22.01 11.90
N PRO A 2 -0.29 21.23 11.45
CA PRO A 2 -1.68 21.67 11.55
C PRO A 2 -1.94 22.05 13.01
N THR A 3 -2.46 23.26 13.21
CA THR A 3 -2.79 23.80 14.54
C THR A 3 -4.17 23.36 15.01
N ALA A 4 -4.99 22.81 14.11
CA ALA A 4 -6.33 22.33 14.40
C ALA A 4 -6.30 20.91 15.03
N PRO A 5 -7.20 20.63 15.99
CA PRO A 5 -7.51 19.26 16.44
C PRO A 5 -7.81 18.31 15.27
N LEU A 6 -7.45 17.03 15.41
CA LEU A 6 -7.66 16.00 14.37
C LEU A 6 -9.11 15.91 13.85
N PRO A 7 -10.16 15.97 14.69
CA PRO A 7 -11.54 15.95 14.20
C PRO A 7 -11.87 17.11 13.26
N GLU A 8 -11.39 18.31 13.57
CA GLU A 8 -11.61 19.51 12.74
C GLU A 8 -10.89 19.38 11.39
N LEU A 9 -9.64 18.90 11.40
CA LEU A 9 -8.88 18.62 10.17
C LEU A 9 -9.63 17.63 9.25
N ILE A 10 -10.27 16.61 9.84
CA ILE A 10 -11.03 15.62 9.09
C ILE A 10 -12.33 16.21 8.54
N ASP A 11 -13.06 16.99 9.33
CA ASP A 11 -14.29 17.62 8.86
C ASP A 11 -14.00 18.65 7.75
N GLU A 12 -12.90 19.42 7.84
CA GLU A 12 -12.42 20.28 6.76
C GLU A 12 -12.06 19.49 5.49
N LEU A 13 -11.30 18.39 5.65
CA LEU A 13 -10.94 17.52 4.53
C LEU A 13 -12.18 16.91 3.86
N LEU A 14 -13.15 16.47 4.65
CA LEU A 14 -14.40 15.86 4.16
C LEU A 14 -15.36 16.87 3.53
N ALA A 15 -15.28 18.15 3.92
CA ALA A 15 -16.01 19.25 3.28
C ALA A 15 -15.37 19.71 1.96
N GLY A 16 -14.15 19.26 1.67
CA GLY A 16 -13.38 19.57 0.48
C GLY A 16 -13.80 18.79 -0.78
N PRO A 17 -13.00 18.87 -1.85
CA PRO A 17 -13.28 18.20 -3.12
C PRO A 17 -13.23 16.67 -3.03
N ARG A 18 -13.92 16.02 -3.97
CA ARG A 18 -13.92 14.56 -4.15
C ARG A 18 -13.42 14.22 -5.56
N PRO A 19 -12.57 13.18 -5.74
CA PRO A 19 -11.89 12.40 -4.69
C PRO A 19 -10.98 13.27 -3.82
N LEU A 20 -10.61 12.78 -2.62
CA LEU A 20 -9.73 13.53 -1.73
C LEU A 20 -8.36 13.77 -2.38
N PRO A 21 -7.70 14.91 -2.14
CA PRO A 21 -6.36 15.16 -2.65
C PRO A 21 -5.37 14.16 -2.02
N ILE A 22 -4.63 13.45 -2.87
CA ILE A 22 -3.54 12.58 -2.45
C ILE A 22 -2.26 13.41 -2.36
N VAL A 23 -1.62 13.42 -1.20
CA VAL A 23 -0.35 14.11 -1.00
C VAL A 23 0.79 13.34 -1.65
N ALA A 24 1.72 14.06 -2.26
CA ALA A 24 2.89 13.49 -2.94
C ALA A 24 4.09 13.35 -1.99
N ALA A 25 5.03 12.46 -2.34
CA ALA A 25 6.31 12.32 -1.67
C ALA A 25 7.03 13.67 -1.55
N GLY A 26 7.57 13.93 -0.37
CA GLY A 26 8.08 15.24 0.03
C GLY A 26 7.18 15.95 1.05
N VAL A 27 5.89 15.61 1.11
CA VAL A 27 5.00 16.09 2.19
C VAL A 27 5.33 15.36 3.50
N PRO A 28 5.63 16.06 4.62
CA PRO A 28 6.16 15.43 5.84
C PRO A 28 5.29 14.34 6.47
N VAL A 29 3.97 14.38 6.28
CA VAL A 29 3.03 13.38 6.82
C VAL A 29 3.35 11.96 6.32
N LEU A 30 3.90 11.83 5.11
CA LEU A 30 4.29 10.55 4.51
C LEU A 30 5.59 9.97 5.07
N ARG A 31 6.33 10.76 5.85
CA ARG A 31 7.66 10.43 6.39
C ARG A 31 7.70 10.40 7.91
N ARG A 32 6.52 10.40 8.55
CA ARG A 32 6.38 10.35 10.00
C ARG A 32 5.50 9.15 10.36
N PRO A 33 5.84 8.40 11.42
CA PRO A 33 4.94 7.40 11.98
C PRO A 33 3.59 8.05 12.31
N ALA A 34 2.52 7.44 11.84
CA ALA A 34 1.16 7.86 12.11
C ALA A 34 0.76 7.53 13.56
N LEU A 35 -0.14 8.33 14.12
CA LEU A 35 -0.65 8.16 15.47
C LEU A 35 -1.58 6.94 15.54
N PRO A 36 -1.43 6.07 16.57
CA PRO A 36 -2.38 5.00 16.81
C PRO A 36 -3.81 5.54 16.89
N TYR A 37 -4.76 4.84 16.26
CA TYR A 37 -6.17 5.16 16.40
C TYR A 37 -6.71 4.54 17.69
N GLU A 38 -7.14 5.39 18.62
CA GLU A 38 -7.62 5.02 19.96
C GLU A 38 -9.06 5.53 20.16
N GLY A 39 -9.78 5.82 19.07
CA GLY A 39 -11.11 6.41 19.12
C GLY A 39 -11.11 7.95 19.11
N GLN A 40 -10.13 8.58 18.45
CA GLN A 40 -10.07 10.04 18.30
C GLN A 40 -11.24 10.61 17.46
N LEU A 41 -11.99 9.74 16.77
CA LEU A 41 -13.11 10.12 15.91
C LEU A 41 -14.40 9.50 16.44
N SER A 42 -15.50 10.25 16.31
CA SER A 42 -16.82 9.65 16.45
C SER A 42 -17.04 8.56 15.39
N ALA A 43 -17.93 7.60 15.66
CA ALA A 43 -18.28 6.55 14.70
C ALA A 43 -18.72 7.12 13.34
N GLY A 44 -19.47 8.23 13.36
CA GLY A 44 -19.91 8.91 12.13
C GLY A 44 -18.78 9.61 11.36
N GLN A 45 -17.75 10.13 12.05
CA GLN A 45 -16.57 10.69 11.39
C GLN A 45 -15.70 9.58 10.79
N LEU A 46 -15.49 8.48 11.51
CA LEU A 46 -14.73 7.34 11.02
C LEU A 46 -15.38 6.74 9.77
N ASP A 47 -16.70 6.52 9.77
CA ASP A 47 -17.43 6.00 8.61
C ASP A 47 -17.28 6.89 7.37
N ARG A 48 -17.46 8.21 7.53
CA ARG A 48 -17.25 9.16 6.43
C ARG A 48 -15.82 9.16 5.91
N LEU A 49 -14.83 9.09 6.81
CA LEU A 49 -13.41 9.04 6.46
C LEU A 49 -13.08 7.75 5.69
N VAL A 50 -13.52 6.59 6.17
CA VAL A 50 -13.31 5.30 5.49
C VAL A 50 -13.93 5.29 4.10
N ARG A 51 -15.19 5.76 3.99
CA ARG A 51 -15.87 5.89 2.69
C ARG A 51 -15.10 6.82 1.74
N ALA A 52 -14.60 7.93 2.26
CA ALA A 52 -13.76 8.87 1.53
C ALA A 52 -12.47 8.27 1.00
N MET A 53 -11.78 7.52 1.85
CA MET A 53 -10.55 6.83 1.47
C MET A 53 -10.82 5.80 0.37
N ARG A 54 -11.90 5.01 0.50
CA ARG A 54 -12.29 4.03 -0.52
C ARG A 54 -12.64 4.68 -1.86
N GLU A 55 -13.47 5.72 -1.85
CA GLU A 55 -13.82 6.47 -3.07
C GLU A 55 -12.58 7.08 -3.75
N THR A 56 -11.64 7.62 -2.96
CA THR A 56 -10.39 8.20 -3.44
C THR A 56 -9.47 7.14 -4.05
N MET A 57 -9.31 5.99 -3.38
CA MET A 57 -8.55 4.84 -3.86
C MET A 57 -9.10 4.34 -5.20
N GLN A 58 -10.42 4.17 -5.31
CA GLN A 58 -11.08 3.69 -6.53
C GLN A 58 -10.99 4.70 -7.69
N ALA A 59 -11.03 6.00 -7.41
CA ALA A 59 -10.87 7.04 -8.41
C ALA A 59 -9.43 7.15 -8.94
N ALA A 60 -8.43 6.71 -8.15
CA ALA A 60 -7.01 6.71 -8.50
C ALA A 60 -6.48 5.33 -8.99
N PRO A 61 -7.37 4.50 -9.58
CA PRO A 61 -7.29 3.03 -9.68
C PRO A 61 -6.29 2.30 -8.77
N GLY A 62 -6.23 2.69 -7.49
CA GLY A 62 -5.37 2.06 -6.49
C GLY A 62 -5.99 0.80 -5.90
N VAL A 63 -5.16 -0.05 -5.28
CA VAL A 63 -5.60 -1.25 -4.55
C VAL A 63 -5.46 -1.11 -3.02
N GLY A 64 -4.97 0.04 -2.58
CA GLY A 64 -4.82 0.43 -1.19
C GLY A 64 -4.66 1.94 -1.06
N LEU A 65 -5.02 2.47 0.11
CA LEU A 65 -4.80 3.86 0.47
C LEU A 65 -4.68 4.00 2.00
N ALA A 66 -3.56 4.54 2.47
CA ALA A 66 -3.32 4.86 3.87
C ALA A 66 -3.74 6.30 4.19
N ALA A 67 -4.26 6.54 5.40
CA ALA A 67 -4.72 7.87 5.83
C ALA A 67 -3.64 8.98 5.71
N PRO A 68 -2.33 8.72 5.96
CA PRO A 68 -1.29 9.71 5.70
C PRO A 68 -1.26 10.23 4.26
N GLN A 69 -1.69 9.42 3.28
CA GLN A 69 -1.74 9.82 1.87
C GLN A 69 -2.81 10.86 1.56
N ILE A 70 -3.79 11.06 2.44
CA ILE A 70 -4.77 12.15 2.37
C ILE A 70 -4.51 13.21 3.45
N GLY A 71 -3.31 13.24 4.01
CA GLY A 71 -2.90 14.24 5.01
C GLY A 71 -3.30 13.94 6.45
N ILE A 72 -3.95 12.80 6.72
CA ILE A 72 -4.43 12.44 8.06
C ILE A 72 -3.41 11.52 8.76
N PRO A 73 -2.77 11.95 9.86
CA PRO A 73 -1.71 11.19 10.51
C PRO A 73 -2.25 10.12 11.47
N LEU A 74 -3.23 9.32 11.04
CA LEU A 74 -3.80 8.21 11.81
C LEU A 74 -3.38 6.87 11.22
N ARG A 75 -3.20 5.85 12.06
CA ARG A 75 -2.91 4.47 11.66
C ARG A 75 -4.16 3.76 11.10
N ILE A 76 -4.67 4.26 9.98
CA ILE A 76 -5.84 3.71 9.28
C ILE A 76 -5.47 3.55 7.81
N ALA A 77 -5.77 2.39 7.22
CA ALA A 77 -5.66 2.16 5.79
C ALA A 77 -6.90 1.42 5.27
N VAL A 78 -7.17 1.55 3.98
CA VAL A 78 -8.17 0.75 3.27
C VAL A 78 -7.51 -0.03 2.15
N ILE A 79 -8.00 -1.24 1.89
CA ILE A 79 -7.49 -2.12 0.82
C ILE A 79 -8.66 -2.77 0.08
N GLU A 80 -8.53 -2.92 -1.24
CA GLU A 80 -9.47 -3.62 -2.12
C GLU A 80 -8.81 -3.90 -3.46
N ASP A 81 -8.90 -5.13 -3.97
CA ASP A 81 -8.40 -5.47 -5.31
C ASP A 81 -9.38 -6.44 -5.98
N PRO A 82 -10.11 -6.01 -7.02
CA PRO A 82 -10.93 -6.93 -7.82
C PRO A 82 -10.10 -8.03 -8.51
N ALA A 83 -8.79 -7.80 -8.70
CA ALA A 83 -7.83 -8.72 -9.31
C ALA A 83 -8.24 -9.20 -10.73
N GLU A 84 -8.77 -8.27 -11.53
CA GLU A 84 -9.06 -8.47 -12.96
C GLU A 84 -7.77 -8.49 -13.78
N VAL A 85 -7.03 -9.60 -13.69
CA VAL A 85 -5.76 -9.83 -14.39
C VAL A 85 -5.78 -11.13 -15.19
N SER A 86 -4.87 -11.25 -16.14
CA SER A 86 -4.64 -12.49 -16.90
C SER A 86 -4.16 -13.64 -16.02
N ALA A 87 -4.30 -14.88 -16.49
CA ALA A 87 -3.97 -16.08 -15.72
C ALA A 87 -2.46 -16.14 -15.37
N ASP A 88 -1.58 -15.79 -16.30
CA ASP A 88 -0.14 -15.71 -16.09
C ASP A 88 0.25 -14.70 -15.01
N VAL A 89 -0.39 -13.53 -14.96
CA VAL A 89 -0.18 -12.54 -13.89
C VAL A 89 -0.71 -13.05 -12.56
N ARG A 90 -1.89 -13.69 -12.55
CA ARG A 90 -2.49 -14.30 -11.36
C ARG A 90 -1.55 -15.32 -10.74
N ASP A 91 -1.04 -16.24 -11.55
CA ASP A 91 -0.17 -17.34 -11.12
C ASP A 91 1.19 -16.81 -10.68
N ALA A 92 1.81 -15.92 -11.46
CA ALA A 92 3.13 -15.39 -11.13
C ALA A 92 3.14 -14.53 -9.86
N ARG A 93 2.10 -13.72 -9.65
CA ARG A 93 2.04 -12.73 -8.55
C ARG A 93 1.22 -13.19 -7.35
N GLY A 94 0.51 -14.31 -7.46
CA GLY A 94 -0.51 -14.70 -6.49
C GLY A 94 -1.58 -13.61 -6.34
N ARG A 95 -1.98 -12.97 -7.45
CA ARG A 95 -2.92 -11.83 -7.44
C ARG A 95 -4.36 -12.32 -7.54
N VAL A 96 -4.99 -12.49 -6.39
CA VAL A 96 -6.37 -12.97 -6.23
C VAL A 96 -7.28 -11.85 -5.71
N PRO A 97 -8.61 -11.94 -5.91
CA PRO A 97 -9.53 -10.93 -5.41
C PRO A 97 -9.40 -10.72 -3.91
N LEU A 98 -9.27 -9.45 -3.52
CA LEU A 98 -9.22 -8.97 -2.15
C LEU A 98 -10.46 -8.11 -1.90
N PRO A 99 -11.45 -8.61 -1.14
CA PRO A 99 -12.61 -7.82 -0.77
C PRO A 99 -12.20 -6.58 0.04
N PHE A 100 -13.03 -5.54 -0.01
CA PHE A 100 -12.80 -4.34 0.79
C PHE A 100 -12.58 -4.66 2.28
N ARG A 101 -11.53 -4.06 2.85
CA ARG A 101 -11.19 -4.12 4.27
C ARG A 101 -10.72 -2.75 4.75
N VAL A 102 -11.02 -2.46 6.01
CA VAL A 102 -10.40 -1.36 6.75
C VAL A 102 -9.40 -1.96 7.70
N LEU A 103 -8.18 -1.41 7.71
CA LEU A 103 -7.11 -1.79 8.61
C LEU A 103 -6.88 -0.66 9.60
N VAL A 104 -7.15 -0.91 10.88
CA VAL A 104 -6.93 0.01 11.99
C VAL A 104 -5.78 -0.52 12.84
N ASN A 105 -4.78 0.33 13.08
CA ASN A 105 -3.54 -0.02 13.78
C ASN A 105 -2.87 -1.32 13.27
N PRO A 106 -2.77 -1.55 11.95
CA PRO A 106 -2.20 -2.79 11.47
C PRO A 106 -0.71 -2.88 11.80
N SER A 107 -0.26 -4.12 11.97
CA SER A 107 1.12 -4.57 11.94
C SER A 107 1.19 -5.90 11.20
N TYR A 108 2.35 -6.24 10.65
CA TYR A 108 2.55 -7.53 9.99
C TYR A 108 3.86 -8.18 10.38
N GLU A 109 3.88 -9.51 10.37
CA GLU A 109 5.09 -10.31 10.53
C GLU A 109 5.21 -11.33 9.38
N PRO A 110 6.41 -11.56 8.81
CA PRO A 110 6.62 -12.63 7.84
C PRO A 110 6.25 -14.01 8.42
N VAL A 111 5.60 -14.85 7.62
CA VAL A 111 5.26 -16.23 8.00
C VAL A 111 6.04 -17.22 7.14
N GLY A 112 6.63 -18.22 7.78
CA GLY A 112 7.45 -19.24 7.11
C GLY A 112 8.92 -18.83 7.05
N ASP A 113 9.59 -19.18 5.95
CA ASP A 113 11.01 -18.84 5.74
C ASP A 113 11.19 -17.33 5.52
N PRO A 114 11.88 -16.61 6.42
CA PRO A 114 12.12 -15.16 6.29
C PRO A 114 12.92 -14.79 5.02
N GLY A 115 13.70 -15.73 4.46
CA GLY A 115 14.45 -15.54 3.22
C GLY A 115 13.59 -15.59 1.96
N ARG A 116 12.36 -16.11 2.06
CA ARG A 116 11.47 -16.30 0.90
C ARG A 116 10.68 -15.01 0.61
N ARG A 117 11.14 -14.29 -0.41
CA ARG A 117 10.59 -13.00 -0.84
C ARG A 117 10.29 -13.03 -2.32
N ALA A 118 9.16 -12.42 -2.71
CA ALA A 118 8.82 -12.17 -4.10
C ALA A 118 9.13 -10.71 -4.46
N ALA A 119 9.63 -10.49 -5.68
CA ALA A 119 9.94 -9.16 -6.19
C ALA A 119 9.09 -8.85 -7.42
N PHE A 120 8.41 -7.69 -7.38
CA PHE A 120 7.60 -7.18 -8.47
C PHE A 120 7.68 -5.65 -8.49
N PHE A 121 7.35 -5.04 -9.63
CA PHE A 121 7.14 -3.61 -9.70
C PHE A 121 6.00 -3.18 -8.77
N GLU A 122 6.29 -2.25 -7.88
CA GLU A 122 5.33 -1.49 -7.07
C GLU A 122 5.27 -0.05 -7.56
N GLY A 123 4.07 0.54 -7.54
CA GLY A 123 3.85 1.96 -7.63
C GLY A 123 3.15 2.47 -6.38
N CYS A 124 3.05 3.78 -6.24
CA CYS A 124 2.35 4.42 -5.12
C CYS A 124 1.62 5.66 -5.61
N LEU A 125 0.40 5.88 -5.15
CA LEU A 125 -0.38 7.08 -5.49
C LEU A 125 0.31 8.37 -5.04
N SER A 126 1.13 8.30 -3.99
CA SER A 126 1.95 9.41 -3.51
C SER A 126 3.28 9.58 -4.28
N VAL A 127 3.62 8.70 -5.23
CA VAL A 127 4.79 8.84 -6.12
C VAL A 127 4.31 8.68 -7.57
N PRO A 128 3.53 9.63 -8.08
CA PRO A 128 2.82 9.47 -9.34
C PRO A 128 3.80 9.30 -10.52
N GLY A 129 3.48 8.36 -11.41
CA GLY A 129 4.22 8.15 -12.65
C GLY A 129 5.52 7.34 -12.53
N TRP A 130 5.85 6.82 -11.34
CA TRP A 130 7.05 6.01 -11.12
C TRP A 130 6.73 4.67 -10.47
N GLN A 131 7.54 3.68 -10.81
CA GLN A 131 7.48 2.35 -10.23
C GLN A 131 8.91 1.82 -10.05
N ALA A 132 9.09 0.90 -9.10
CA ALA A 132 10.34 0.18 -8.93
C ALA A 132 10.06 -1.23 -8.39
N VAL A 133 10.97 -2.16 -8.64
CA VAL A 133 10.93 -3.50 -8.09
C VAL A 133 11.17 -3.46 -6.59
N VAL A 134 10.25 -4.05 -5.83
CA VAL A 134 10.34 -4.17 -4.37
C VAL A 134 10.23 -5.64 -3.98
N ALA A 135 11.19 -6.11 -3.19
CA ALA A 135 11.13 -7.45 -2.59
C ALA A 135 10.25 -7.43 -1.32
N ARG A 136 9.28 -8.33 -1.23
CA ARG A 136 8.36 -8.46 -0.09
C ARG A 136 8.32 -9.92 0.39
N PRO A 137 8.26 -10.19 1.71
CA PRO A 137 7.76 -11.47 2.21
C PRO A 137 6.54 -11.95 1.42
N GLU A 138 6.61 -13.20 0.94
CA GLU A 138 5.52 -13.80 0.15
C GLU A 138 4.27 -14.06 0.98
N ARG A 139 4.45 -14.30 2.27
CA ARG A 139 3.42 -14.57 3.26
C ARG A 139 3.66 -13.74 4.50
N ILE A 140 2.58 -13.21 5.04
CA ILE A 140 2.60 -12.45 6.30
C ILE A 140 1.41 -12.85 7.16
N ARG A 141 1.51 -12.61 8.46
CA ARG A 141 0.39 -12.57 9.39
C ARG A 141 0.10 -11.11 9.71
N LEU A 142 -1.09 -10.64 9.36
CA LEU A 142 -1.61 -9.33 9.73
C LEU A 142 -2.18 -9.40 11.15
N ARG A 143 -1.88 -8.39 11.97
CA ARG A 143 -2.55 -8.13 13.24
C ARG A 143 -3.05 -6.69 13.28
N GLY A 144 -4.23 -6.46 13.86
CA GLY A 144 -4.81 -5.13 14.00
C GLY A 144 -6.30 -5.21 14.34
N GLN A 145 -7.05 -4.19 13.95
CA GLN A 145 -8.50 -4.15 14.10
C GLN A 145 -9.17 -3.66 12.82
N ASP A 146 -10.47 -3.87 12.68
CA ASP A 146 -11.28 -3.19 11.67
C ASP A 146 -11.89 -1.87 12.18
N GLU A 147 -12.71 -1.22 11.36
CA GLU A 147 -13.34 0.07 11.71
C GLU A 147 -14.34 -0.02 12.87
N ARG A 148 -14.71 -1.23 13.29
CA ARG A 148 -15.64 -1.52 14.39
C ARG A 148 -14.91 -2.00 15.64
N GLY A 149 -13.58 -2.05 15.63
CA GLY A 149 -12.76 -2.55 16.73
C GLY A 149 -12.75 -4.08 16.85
N ARG A 150 -13.13 -4.81 15.80
CA ARG A 150 -12.99 -6.28 15.78
C ARG A 150 -11.55 -6.63 15.43
N GLU A 151 -10.97 -7.54 16.19
CA GLU A 151 -9.60 -8.02 15.97
C GLU A 151 -9.45 -8.64 14.57
N LEU A 152 -8.35 -8.27 13.90
CA LEU A 152 -7.85 -8.88 12.69
C LEU A 152 -6.59 -9.67 13.07
N ASP A 153 -6.62 -10.99 12.84
CA ASP A 153 -5.47 -11.86 13.02
C ASP A 153 -5.51 -12.98 11.97
N GLU A 154 -4.97 -12.69 10.79
CA GLU A 154 -5.10 -13.54 9.61
C GLU A 154 -3.83 -13.55 8.74
N GLU A 155 -3.62 -14.64 7.99
CA GLU A 155 -2.50 -14.76 7.07
C GLU A 155 -2.88 -14.32 5.66
N PHE A 156 -2.00 -13.53 5.05
CA PHE A 156 -2.07 -13.17 3.63
C PHE A 156 -0.89 -13.78 2.88
N ALA A 157 -1.11 -14.07 1.61
CA ALA A 157 -0.06 -14.50 0.67
C ALA A 157 -0.16 -13.71 -0.65
N GLY A 158 0.92 -13.73 -1.44
CA GLY A 158 0.91 -13.20 -2.81
C GLY A 158 0.68 -11.69 -2.89
N TRP A 159 -0.16 -11.24 -3.83
CA TRP A 159 -0.42 -9.83 -4.03
C TRP A 159 -1.20 -9.18 -2.87
N PRO A 160 -2.24 -9.82 -2.28
CA PRO A 160 -2.87 -9.30 -1.06
C PRO A 160 -1.88 -9.04 0.08
N ALA A 161 -0.91 -9.95 0.30
CA ALA A 161 0.15 -9.73 1.29
C ALA A 161 0.99 -8.50 0.98
N ARG A 162 1.32 -8.26 -0.30
CA ARG A 162 2.07 -7.07 -0.73
C ARG A 162 1.29 -5.78 -0.47
N ILE A 163 -0.01 -5.76 -0.77
CA ILE A 163 -0.87 -4.60 -0.51
C ILE A 163 -0.86 -4.27 0.98
N VAL A 164 -1.12 -5.26 1.84
CA VAL A 164 -1.09 -5.05 3.31
C VAL A 164 0.25 -4.50 3.79
N GLN A 165 1.37 -5.05 3.29
CA GLN A 165 2.71 -4.56 3.64
C GLN A 165 2.93 -3.11 3.19
N HIS A 166 2.52 -2.76 1.96
CA HIS A 166 2.65 -1.41 1.41
C HIS A 166 1.85 -0.39 2.22
N GLU A 167 0.58 -0.68 2.49
CA GLU A 167 -0.26 0.25 3.24
C GLU A 167 0.17 0.35 4.70
N THR A 168 0.64 -0.74 5.32
CA THR A 168 1.17 -0.69 6.69
C THR A 168 2.46 0.12 6.77
N ASP A 169 3.36 -0.02 5.79
CA ASP A 169 4.58 0.78 5.69
C ASP A 169 4.28 2.29 5.64
N HIS A 170 3.23 2.70 4.92
CA HIS A 170 2.79 4.10 4.89
C HIS A 170 2.46 4.65 6.29
N LEU A 171 1.87 3.82 7.15
CA LEU A 171 1.54 4.20 8.53
C LEU A 171 2.78 4.33 9.41
N ASP A 172 3.90 3.74 9.00
CA ASP A 172 5.21 3.88 9.65
C ASP A 172 6.07 5.00 9.03
N GLY A 173 5.53 5.74 8.06
CA GLY A 173 6.27 6.79 7.35
C GLY A 173 7.27 6.25 6.32
N THR A 174 7.11 4.99 5.90
CA THR A 174 7.93 4.32 4.91
C THR A 174 7.23 4.35 3.55
N LEU A 175 7.95 4.73 2.50
CA LEU A 175 7.51 4.63 1.12
C LEU A 175 8.15 3.40 0.47
N TYR A 176 7.53 2.86 -0.57
CA TYR A 176 8.11 1.73 -1.33
C TYR A 176 9.54 2.03 -1.84
N LEU A 177 9.86 3.31 -2.10
CA LEU A 177 11.18 3.78 -2.49
C LEU A 177 12.28 3.43 -1.48
N ASP A 178 11.96 3.35 -0.19
CA ASP A 178 12.94 3.02 0.86
C ASP A 178 13.29 1.52 0.86
N ARG A 179 12.51 0.70 0.14
CA ARG A 179 12.70 -0.74 -0.02
C ARG A 179 12.98 -1.14 -1.47
N ALA A 180 13.05 -0.17 -2.38
CA ALA A 180 13.13 -0.41 -3.81
C ALA A 180 14.55 -0.81 -4.24
N GLU A 181 14.62 -1.71 -5.21
CA GLU A 181 15.82 -1.87 -6.01
C GLU A 181 15.98 -0.64 -6.92
N THR A 182 16.84 0.29 -6.52
CA THR A 182 16.95 1.60 -7.18
C THR A 182 17.31 1.53 -8.66
N ARG A 183 18.04 0.50 -9.13
CA ARG A 183 18.34 0.32 -10.57
C ARG A 183 17.11 -0.05 -11.40
N SER A 184 16.05 -0.51 -10.75
CA SER A 184 14.79 -0.84 -11.40
C SER A 184 13.81 0.33 -11.49
N LEU A 185 14.16 1.51 -10.94
CA LEU A 185 13.30 2.69 -10.98
C LEU A 185 12.99 3.06 -12.44
N ALA A 186 11.72 3.04 -12.79
CA ALA A 186 11.25 3.27 -14.14
C ALA A 186 9.97 4.13 -14.12
N SER A 187 9.80 4.93 -15.17
CA SER A 187 8.53 5.62 -15.38
C SER A 187 7.42 4.60 -15.63
N ALA A 188 6.18 4.91 -15.23
CA ALA A 188 5.02 4.06 -15.49
C ALA A 188 4.86 3.74 -16.99
N ARG A 189 5.22 4.69 -17.86
CA ARG A 189 5.29 4.48 -19.31
C ARG A 189 6.31 3.40 -19.68
N SER A 190 7.54 3.50 -19.17
CA SER A 190 8.59 2.51 -19.45
C SER A 190 8.21 1.12 -18.92
N VAL A 191 7.56 1.03 -17.76
CA VAL A 191 7.05 -0.26 -17.26
C VAL A 191 5.99 -0.82 -18.19
N ALA A 192 5.04 -0.02 -18.66
CA ALA A 192 4.01 -0.49 -19.58
C ALA A 192 4.57 -0.93 -20.95
N GLU A 193 5.55 -0.19 -21.49
CA GLU A 193 6.12 -0.44 -22.82
C GLU A 193 7.18 -1.56 -22.82
N LEU A 194 7.99 -1.66 -21.77
CA LEU A 194 9.17 -2.54 -21.75
C LEU A 194 9.04 -3.69 -20.74
N TRP A 195 8.38 -3.45 -19.61
CA TRP A 195 8.41 -4.33 -18.43
C TRP A 195 7.02 -4.86 -18.04
N SER A 196 6.13 -5.04 -19.01
CA SER A 196 4.74 -5.47 -18.79
C SER A 196 4.59 -6.97 -18.50
N GLN A 197 5.70 -7.73 -18.50
CA GLN A 197 5.69 -9.16 -18.23
C GLN A 197 5.23 -9.46 -16.78
N PRO A 198 4.74 -10.67 -16.50
CA PRO A 198 4.26 -11.04 -15.16
C PRO A 198 5.30 -10.89 -14.05
N THR A 199 6.59 -11.07 -14.36
CA THR A 199 7.71 -10.99 -13.41
C THR A 199 8.74 -9.95 -13.87
N PRO A 200 9.57 -9.39 -12.96
CA PRO A 200 10.60 -8.43 -13.32
C PRO A 200 11.89 -9.07 -13.88
N ALA A 201 11.89 -10.34 -14.27
CA ALA A 201 13.10 -11.07 -14.66
C ALA A 201 13.84 -10.43 -15.85
N ASP A 202 13.10 -9.96 -16.86
CA ASP A 202 13.70 -9.32 -18.02
C ASP A 202 14.25 -7.93 -17.69
N ALA A 203 13.53 -7.16 -16.87
CA ALA A 203 14.02 -5.89 -16.33
C ALA A 203 15.30 -6.10 -15.52
N ALA A 204 15.35 -7.12 -14.66
CA ALA A 204 16.53 -7.46 -13.85
C ALA A 204 17.76 -7.76 -14.71
N ARG A 205 17.57 -8.57 -15.76
CA ARG A 205 18.62 -8.94 -16.72
C ARG A 205 19.10 -7.73 -17.53
N ALA A 206 18.18 -6.91 -18.02
CA ALA A 206 18.49 -5.79 -18.90
C ALA A 206 19.07 -4.57 -18.16
N LEU A 207 18.59 -4.28 -16.95
CA LEU A 207 19.01 -3.12 -16.16
C LEU A 207 20.13 -3.46 -15.15
N GLY A 208 20.39 -4.76 -14.95
CA GLY A 208 21.50 -5.28 -14.16
C GLY A 208 21.28 -5.15 -12.66
N PHE A 209 20.23 -5.79 -12.13
CA PHE A 209 19.95 -5.85 -10.69
C PHE A 209 19.55 -7.26 -10.22
N PRO A 210 19.79 -7.61 -8.94
CA PRO A 210 19.46 -8.93 -8.43
C PRO A 210 17.97 -9.07 -8.08
N LEU A 211 17.44 -10.29 -8.15
CA LEU A 211 16.13 -10.64 -7.59
C LEU A 211 16.30 -11.55 -6.38
N PRO A 212 15.41 -11.48 -5.37
CA PRO A 212 15.40 -12.43 -4.27
C PRO A 212 15.03 -13.83 -4.76
N GLY A 213 15.73 -14.85 -4.24
CA GLY A 213 15.63 -16.25 -4.68
C GLY A 213 17.00 -16.86 -4.88
N PRO A 214 17.13 -18.20 -5.03
CA PRO A 214 18.42 -18.80 -5.31
C PRO A 214 18.89 -18.28 -6.68
N THR A 215 20.07 -17.65 -6.70
CA THR A 215 20.86 -17.56 -7.93
C THR A 215 20.95 -18.97 -8.49
N GLU A 216 20.35 -19.22 -9.64
CA GLU A 216 20.61 -20.44 -10.40
C GLU A 216 22.14 -20.57 -10.51
N ARG A 217 22.67 -21.62 -9.89
CA ARG A 217 24.00 -22.16 -10.16
C ARG A 217 23.85 -23.22 -11.22
#